data_AF-A0A091LMC0-F1
#
_entry.id   AF-A0A091LMC0-F1
#
_cell.length_a   1.000
_cell.length_b   1.000
_cell.length_c   1.000
_cell.angle_alpha   90.00
_cell.angle_beta   90.00
_cell.angle_gamma   90.00
#
_symmetry.space_group_name_H-M   'P 1'
#
loop_
_entity.id
_entity.type
_entity.pdbx_description
1 polymer ?
#
loop_
_entity_poly.entity_id
_entity_poly.type
_entity_poly.pdbx_seq_one_letter_code
_entity_poly.pdbx_strand_id
1 'polypeptide(L)'
;EEQTACIAEALFSDLLEPVQSAGEPPTRFDPVVVASRLRRMGDQCNLDFERVSSEALAEVLKGKMEKFGAAVDSLSRSWSDQNPELVYERVFLCVSVKLLMHVAKKVRDAVHPNQLTEVIIGNSQVRNYIEACGGWVRM
;
A
#
# COMPACT_ATOMS: atom_id res chain seq x y z
N GLU A 1 2.94 -5.72 -14.39
CA GLU A 1 1.59 -5.18 -14.12
C GLU A 1 0.68 -6.24 -13.51
N GLU A 2 0.51 -7.39 -14.18
CA GLU A 2 -0.31 -8.53 -13.70
C GLU A 2 0.00 -8.98 -12.26
N GLN A 3 1.28 -9.10 -11.90
CA GLN A 3 1.66 -9.46 -10.52
C GLN A 3 1.17 -8.45 -9.47
N THR A 4 1.30 -7.15 -9.74
CA THR A 4 0.86 -6.09 -8.82
C THR A 4 -0.65 -6.16 -8.62
N ALA A 5 -1.41 -6.43 -9.69
CA ALA A 5 -2.86 -6.62 -9.61
C ALA A 5 -3.23 -7.82 -8.74
N CYS A 6 -2.61 -8.99 -8.95
CA CYS A 6 -2.87 -10.18 -8.11
C CYS A 6 -2.53 -9.94 -6.63
N ILE A 7 -1.45 -9.22 -6.34
CA ILE A 7 -1.08 -8.85 -4.97
C ILE A 7 -2.12 -7.92 -4.36
N ALA A 8 -2.58 -6.92 -5.12
CA ALA A 8 -3.61 -6.00 -4.64
C ALA A 8 -4.91 -6.74 -4.35
N GLU A 9 -5.37 -7.64 -5.23
CA GLU A 9 -6.54 -8.48 -4.98
C GLU A 9 -6.38 -9.33 -3.71
N ALA A 10 -5.25 -10.03 -3.57
CA ALA A 10 -4.98 -10.84 -2.39
C ALA A 10 -4.97 -10.01 -1.09
N LEU A 11 -4.38 -8.82 -1.12
CA LEU A 11 -4.38 -7.90 0.01
C LEU A 11 -5.80 -7.45 0.36
N PHE A 12 -6.63 -7.14 -0.64
CA PHE A 12 -8.02 -6.74 -0.43
C PHE A 12 -8.89 -7.86 0.14
N SER A 13 -8.80 -9.07 -0.43
CA SER A 13 -9.51 -10.24 0.08
C SER A 13 -9.13 -10.50 1.53
N ASP A 14 -7.84 -10.46 1.85
CA ASP A 14 -7.35 -10.64 3.21
C ASP A 14 -7.86 -9.51 4.14
N LEU A 15 -8.08 -8.28 3.65
CA LEU A 15 -8.60 -7.17 4.48
C LEU A 15 -10.10 -7.31 4.77
N LEU A 16 -10.85 -7.92 3.86
CA LEU A 16 -12.27 -8.19 4.03
C LEU A 16 -12.52 -9.47 4.83
N GLU A 17 -11.66 -10.47 4.67
CA GLU A 17 -11.69 -11.77 5.32
C GLU A 17 -10.26 -12.15 5.76
N PRO A 18 -9.83 -11.82 6.98
CA PRO A 18 -8.45 -12.03 7.41
C PRO A 18 -8.12 -13.52 7.47
N VAL A 19 -7.29 -13.98 6.53
CA VAL A 19 -6.74 -15.33 6.53
C VAL A 19 -5.35 -15.26 7.13
N GLN A 20 -5.14 -15.96 8.25
CA GLN A 20 -3.82 -16.05 8.88
C GLN A 20 -2.87 -16.90 8.01
N SER A 21 -2.23 -16.28 7.03
CA SER A 21 -1.17 -16.93 6.27
C SER A 21 0.20 -16.56 6.86
N ALA A 22 0.73 -17.45 7.71
CA ALA A 22 2.12 -17.43 8.16
C ALA A 22 2.94 -18.26 7.17
N GLY A 23 3.51 -17.62 6.14
CA GLY A 23 4.27 -18.32 5.10
C GLY A 23 5.70 -17.84 4.99
N GLU A 24 6.65 -18.76 5.11
CA GLU A 24 8.05 -18.65 4.68
C GLU A 24 8.19 -18.05 3.27
N PRO A 25 9.36 -17.51 2.88
CA PRO A 25 9.55 -16.98 1.54
C PRO A 25 9.37 -18.09 0.50
N PRO A 26 8.34 -18.03 -0.35
CA PRO A 26 8.16 -19.03 -1.38
C PRO A 26 9.28 -18.84 -2.41
N THR A 27 9.84 -19.95 -2.89
CA THR A 27 10.80 -19.96 -4.01
C THR A 27 10.13 -19.57 -5.35
N ARG A 28 8.80 -19.41 -5.36
CA ARG A 28 7.95 -19.04 -6.51
C ARG A 28 7.03 -17.88 -6.11
N PHE A 29 6.60 -17.07 -7.08
CA PHE A 29 5.64 -15.99 -6.84
C PHE A 29 4.32 -16.52 -6.25
N ASP A 30 3.96 -16.01 -5.07
CA ASP A 30 2.67 -16.24 -4.41
C ASP A 30 2.10 -14.87 -3.98
N PRO A 31 0.95 -14.44 -4.56
CA PRO A 31 0.39 -13.13 -4.28
C PRO A 31 -0.09 -13.00 -2.82
N VAL A 32 -0.50 -14.08 -2.15
CA VAL A 32 -0.96 -14.06 -0.75
C VAL A 32 0.23 -13.81 0.18
N VAL A 33 1.37 -14.44 -0.08
CA VAL A 33 2.58 -14.21 0.74
C VAL A 33 3.11 -12.79 0.54
N VAL A 34 3.12 -12.27 -0.68
CA VAL A 34 3.56 -10.89 -0.92
C VAL A 34 2.56 -9.89 -0.31
N ALA A 35 1.26 -10.14 -0.42
CA ALA A 35 0.23 -9.32 0.21
C ALA A 35 0.37 -9.29 1.74
N SER A 36 0.66 -10.42 2.39
CA SER A 36 0.86 -10.46 3.84
C SER A 36 2.11 -9.69 4.30
N ARG A 37 3.19 -9.68 3.49
CA ARG A 37 4.36 -8.81 3.74
C ARG A 37 4.01 -7.34 3.60
N LEU A 38 3.31 -6.96 2.52
CA LEU A 38 2.87 -5.58 2.30
C LEU A 38 1.95 -5.11 3.43
N ARG A 39 1.02 -5.96 3.88
CA ARG A 39 0.20 -5.69 5.06
C ARG A 39 1.08 -5.40 6.27
N ARG A 40 2.06 -6.25 6.56
CA ARG A 40 2.97 -6.07 7.70
C ARG A 40 3.74 -4.74 7.59
N MET A 41 4.16 -4.34 6.39
CA MET A 41 4.76 -3.02 6.15
C MET A 41 3.78 -1.87 6.48
N GLY A 42 2.52 -1.99 6.05
CA GLY A 42 1.46 -1.04 6.37
C GLY A 42 1.14 -0.96 7.87
N ASP A 43 1.13 -2.10 8.57
CA ASP A 43 0.91 -2.17 10.02
C ASP A 43 2.08 -1.56 10.80
N GLN A 44 3.32 -1.70 10.30
CA GLN A 44 4.52 -1.08 10.87
C GLN A 44 4.60 0.43 10.63
N CYS A 45 3.88 0.94 9.63
CA CYS A 45 3.79 2.37 9.39
C CYS A 45 3.05 3.01 10.57
N ASN A 46 3.71 3.90 11.32
CA ASN A 46 3.14 4.55 12.51
C ASN A 46 2.39 5.86 12.19
N LEU A 47 2.11 6.12 10.92
CA LEU A 47 1.53 7.36 10.43
C LEU A 47 0.12 7.58 11.02
N ASP A 48 -0.08 8.66 11.75
CA ASP A 48 -1.34 8.95 12.42
C ASP A 48 -2.23 9.86 11.57
N PHE A 49 -3.21 9.28 10.87
CA PHE A 49 -4.09 10.02 9.95
C PHE A 49 -4.95 11.09 10.61
N GLU A 50 -5.09 11.10 11.94
CA GLU A 50 -5.79 12.18 12.64
C GLU A 50 -4.88 13.39 12.85
N ARG A 51 -3.57 13.16 13.02
CA ARG A 51 -2.56 14.22 13.11
C ARG A 51 -2.14 14.77 11.77
N VAL A 52 -2.13 13.96 10.71
CA VAL A 52 -1.75 14.41 9.36
C VAL A 52 -3.02 14.83 8.63
N SER A 53 -3.17 16.14 8.41
CA SER A 53 -4.31 16.70 7.68
C SER A 53 -3.87 17.10 6.27
N SER A 54 -4.48 16.47 5.27
CA SER A 54 -4.37 16.91 3.88
C SER A 54 -5.74 16.88 3.22
N GLU A 55 -5.98 17.78 2.28
CA GLU A 55 -7.24 17.83 1.53
C GLU A 55 -7.49 16.51 0.80
N ALA A 56 -6.45 15.96 0.15
CA ALA A 56 -6.55 14.68 -0.55
C ALA A 56 -6.93 13.53 0.40
N LEU A 57 -6.35 13.48 1.61
CA LEU A 57 -6.72 12.48 2.61
C LEU A 57 -8.19 12.64 3.02
N ALA A 58 -8.65 13.85 3.31
CA ALA A 58 -10.04 14.11 3.70
C ALA A 58 -11.03 13.66 2.60
N GLU A 59 -10.70 13.90 1.34
CA GLU A 59 -11.53 13.49 0.20
C GLU A 59 -11.54 11.97 0.02
N VAL A 60 -10.40 11.29 0.18
CA VAL A 60 -10.31 9.82 0.17
C VAL A 60 -11.17 9.22 1.29
N LEU A 61 -11.13 9.79 2.50
CA LEU A 61 -11.94 9.34 3.62
C LEU A 61 -13.46 9.57 3.44
N LYS A 62 -13.85 10.42 2.48
CA LYS A 62 -15.24 10.58 2.02
C LYS A 62 -15.59 9.63 0.87
N GLY A 63 -14.69 8.74 0.47
CA GLY A 63 -14.88 7.77 -0.61
C GLY A 63 -14.40 8.21 -1.99
N LYS A 64 -13.73 9.38 -2.12
CA LYS A 64 -13.19 9.83 -3.42
C LYS A 64 -11.85 9.16 -3.72
N MET A 65 -11.90 7.92 -4.20
CA MET A 65 -10.70 7.12 -4.47
C MET A 65 -9.80 7.70 -5.57
N GLU A 66 -10.33 8.54 -6.46
CA GLU A 66 -9.51 9.30 -7.44
C GLU A 66 -8.43 10.19 -6.77
N LYS A 67 -8.60 10.54 -5.49
CA LYS A 67 -7.62 11.30 -4.70
C LYS A 67 -6.61 10.43 -3.97
N PHE A 68 -6.74 9.10 -4.05
CA PHE A 68 -5.91 8.16 -3.31
C PHE A 68 -4.43 8.32 -3.61
N GLY A 69 -4.04 8.36 -4.90
CA GLY A 69 -2.63 8.55 -5.27
C GLY A 69 -2.04 9.87 -4.77
N ALA A 70 -2.81 10.96 -4.82
CA ALA A 70 -2.38 12.25 -4.31
C ALA A 70 -2.23 12.26 -2.78
N ALA A 71 -3.15 11.58 -2.07
CA ALA A 71 -3.05 11.41 -0.63
C ALA A 71 -1.81 10.60 -0.26
N VAL A 72 -1.56 9.48 -0.94
CA VAL A 72 -0.36 8.66 -0.74
C VAL A 72 0.91 9.47 -0.95
N ASP A 73 1.06 10.20 -2.07
CA ASP A 73 2.27 10.99 -2.32
C ASP A 73 2.50 12.05 -1.24
N SER A 74 1.44 12.79 -0.88
CA SER A 74 1.51 13.82 0.17
C SER A 74 1.93 13.24 1.52
N LEU A 75 1.31 12.12 1.93
CA LEU A 75 1.61 11.43 3.18
C LEU A 75 3.02 10.80 3.15
N SER A 76 3.43 10.28 2.00
CA SER A 76 4.75 9.67 1.81
C SER A 76 5.86 10.70 1.99
N ARG A 77 5.72 11.89 1.39
CA ARG A 77 6.68 12.99 1.58
C ARG A 77 6.74 13.41 3.05
N SER A 78 5.58 13.68 3.65
CA SER A 78 5.50 14.13 5.05
C SER A 78 6.05 13.11 6.05
N TRP A 79 5.88 11.81 5.79
CA TRP A 79 6.40 10.75 6.65
C TRP A 79 7.87 10.46 6.38
N SER A 80 8.34 10.59 5.14
CA SER A 80 9.76 10.47 4.79
C SER A 80 10.60 11.55 5.48
N ASP A 81 10.08 12.77 5.62
CA ASP A 81 10.75 13.85 6.38
C ASP A 81 10.95 13.51 7.86
N GLN A 82 10.06 12.68 8.42
CA GLN A 82 10.12 12.22 9.81
C GLN A 82 10.94 10.94 10.00
N ASN A 83 11.20 10.18 8.93
CA ASN A 83 11.89 8.90 8.95
C ASN A 83 12.97 8.88 7.84
N PRO A 84 14.03 9.70 7.98
CA PRO A 84 15.05 9.86 6.94
C PRO A 84 15.85 8.57 6.65
N GLU A 85 15.78 7.58 7.54
CA GLU A 85 16.37 6.25 7.35
C GLU A 85 15.63 5.38 6.32
N LEU A 86 14.38 5.73 5.97
CA LEU A 86 13.59 5.01 5.00
C LEU A 86 13.64 5.71 3.64
N VAL A 87 13.93 4.94 2.59
CA VAL A 87 13.84 5.44 1.22
C VAL A 87 12.37 5.70 0.86
N TYR A 88 12.15 6.72 0.02
CA TYR A 88 10.82 7.18 -0.37
C TYR A 88 9.93 6.05 -0.91
N GLU A 89 10.47 5.11 -1.68
CA GLU A 89 9.72 4.03 -2.29
C GLU A 89 9.16 3.06 -1.26
N ARG A 90 9.95 2.75 -0.23
CA ARG A 90 9.51 1.91 0.89
C ARG A 90 8.44 2.64 1.70
N VAL A 91 8.65 3.93 1.96
CA VAL A 91 7.66 4.82 2.58
C VAL A 91 6.36 4.82 1.79
N PHE A 92 6.43 4.98 0.47
CA PHE A 92 5.28 5.02 -0.43
C PHE A 92 4.44 3.75 -0.35
N LEU A 93 5.09 2.58 -0.35
CA LEU A 93 4.40 1.29 -0.23
C LEU A 93 3.75 1.13 1.15
N CYS A 94 4.47 1.46 2.22
CA CYS A 94 3.94 1.44 3.59
C CYS A 94 2.69 2.32 3.71
N VAL A 95 2.77 3.57 3.24
CA VAL A 95 1.68 4.55 3.29
C VAL A 95 0.50 4.12 2.41
N SER A 96 0.77 3.60 1.21
CA SER A 96 -0.28 3.09 0.31
C SER A 96 -1.10 2.00 0.97
N VAL A 97 -0.43 1.00 1.56
CA VAL A 97 -1.11 -0.11 2.23
C VAL A 97 -1.83 0.38 3.49
N LYS A 98 -1.18 1.22 4.31
CA LYS A 98 -1.80 1.73 5.54
C LYS A 98 -3.05 2.56 5.25
N LEU A 99 -2.98 3.46 4.26
CA LEU A 99 -4.12 4.29 3.87
C LEU A 99 -5.24 3.40 3.36
N LEU A 100 -4.93 2.45 2.47
CA LEU A 100 -5.90 1.50 1.96
C LEU A 100 -6.62 0.74 3.09
N MET A 101 -5.87 0.21 4.05
CA MET A 101 -6.44 -0.49 5.21
C MET A 101 -7.38 0.41 6.02
N HIS A 102 -7.03 1.68 6.19
CA HIS A 102 -7.85 2.64 6.91
C HIS A 102 -9.14 2.98 6.16
N VAL A 103 -9.05 3.20 4.84
CA VAL A 103 -10.22 3.47 4.00
C VAL A 103 -11.11 2.25 3.92
N ALA A 104 -10.56 1.05 3.74
CA ALA A 104 -11.33 -0.19 3.74
C ALA A 104 -12.11 -0.39 5.05
N LYS A 105 -11.58 0.06 6.19
CA LYS A 105 -12.31 0.02 7.47
C LYS A 105 -13.43 1.05 7.56
N LYS A 106 -13.24 2.26 7.00
CA LYS A 106 -14.20 3.38 7.10
C LYS A 106 -15.25 3.42 6.00
N VAL A 107 -14.88 3.04 4.77
CA VAL A 107 -15.67 3.22 3.54
C VAL A 107 -15.55 1.96 2.67
N ARG A 108 -15.96 0.80 3.21
CA ARG A 108 -15.80 -0.53 2.55
C ARG A 108 -16.26 -0.54 1.09
N ASP A 109 -17.40 0.05 0.81
CA ASP A 109 -18.03 0.01 -0.52
C ASP A 109 -17.30 0.82 -1.59
N ALA A 110 -16.43 1.77 -1.20
CA ALA A 110 -15.72 2.62 -2.15
C ALA A 110 -14.37 2.04 -2.60
N VAL A 111 -13.88 1.00 -1.93
CA VAL A 111 -12.48 0.58 -2.02
C VAL A 111 -12.32 -0.56 -3.03
N HIS A 112 -11.58 -0.30 -4.11
CA HIS A 112 -11.32 -1.29 -5.18
C HIS A 112 -9.83 -1.64 -5.32
N PRO A 113 -9.48 -2.93 -5.57
CA PRO A 113 -8.09 -3.41 -5.69
C PRO A 113 -7.29 -2.71 -6.80
N ASN A 114 -7.99 -2.25 -7.83
CA ASN A 114 -7.38 -1.49 -8.91
C ASN A 114 -6.72 -0.20 -8.43
N GLN A 115 -7.23 0.45 -7.38
CA GLN A 115 -6.67 1.71 -6.88
C GLN A 115 -5.23 1.56 -6.40
N LEU A 116 -4.95 0.50 -5.63
CA LEU A 116 -3.57 0.22 -5.19
C LEU A 116 -2.67 -0.12 -6.37
N THR A 117 -3.20 -0.88 -7.33
CA THR A 117 -2.47 -1.30 -8.54
C THR A 117 -2.07 -0.10 -9.39
N GLU A 118 -3.02 0.80 -9.68
CA GLU A 118 -2.80 2.01 -10.46
C GLU A 118 -1.75 2.93 -9.81
N VAL A 119 -1.81 3.08 -8.50
CA VAL A 119 -0.91 3.97 -7.75
C VAL A 119 0.52 3.44 -7.72
N ILE A 120 0.69 2.13 -7.55
CA ILE A 120 2.03 1.50 -7.56
C ILE A 120 2.62 1.47 -8.96
N ILE A 121 1.84 1.08 -9.98
CA ILE A 121 2.31 1.01 -11.37
C ILE A 121 2.57 2.41 -11.94
N GLY A 122 1.72 3.38 -11.58
CA GLY A 122 1.84 4.78 -12.00
C GLY A 122 3.07 5.49 -11.44
N ASN A 123 3.67 4.97 -10.37
CA ASN A 123 4.90 5.52 -9.79
C ASN A 123 6.14 4.77 -10.32
N SER A 124 6.79 5.35 -11.34
CA SER A 124 7.97 4.76 -11.98
C SER A 124 9.13 4.53 -11.02
N GLN A 125 9.30 5.40 -10.01
CA GLN A 125 10.36 5.27 -9.02
C GLN A 125 10.14 4.03 -8.15
N VAL A 126 8.90 3.82 -7.67
CA VAL A 126 8.52 2.63 -6.89
C VAL A 126 8.65 1.35 -7.72
N ARG A 127 8.22 1.37 -8.99
CA ARG A 127 8.39 0.24 -9.90
C ARG A 127 9.87 -0.13 -10.08
N ASN A 128 10.72 0.85 -10.36
CA ASN A 128 12.16 0.61 -10.52
C ASN A 128 12.79 0.08 -9.23
N TYR A 129 12.34 0.55 -8.06
CA TYR A 129 12.79 0.04 -6.77
C TYR A 129 12.40 -1.44 -6.57
N ILE A 130 11.15 -1.81 -6.86
CA ILE A 130 10.71 -3.22 -6.81
C ILE A 130 11.59 -4.09 -7.70
N GLU A 131 11.86 -3.66 -8.93
CA GLU A 131 12.71 -4.38 -9.88
C GLU A 131 14.15 -4.51 -9.35
N ALA A 132 14.72 -3.44 -8.80
CA ALA A 132 16.05 -3.44 -8.20
C ALA A 132 16.16 -4.37 -6.98
N CYS A 133 15.09 -4.55 -6.22
CA CYS A 133 15.02 -5.54 -5.14
C CYS A 133 14.90 -7.00 -5.64
N GLY A 134 14.81 -7.23 -6.95
CA GLY A 134 14.60 -8.55 -7.54
C GLY A 134 13.12 -8.94 -7.69
N GLY A 135 12.23 -7.93 -7.78
CA GLY A 135 10.80 -8.09 -7.95
C GLY A 135 10.05 -8.30 -6.64
N TRP A 136 8.72 -8.47 -6.75
CA TRP A 136 7.80 -8.66 -5.62
C TRP A 136 8.14 -9.84 -4.71
N VAL A 137 8.78 -10.88 -5.23
CA VAL A 137 9.12 -12.09 -4.46
C VAL A 137 10.23 -11.83 -3.43
N ARG A 138 11.16 -10.91 -3.76
CA ARG A 138 12.35 -10.60 -2.96
C ARG A 138 12.23 -9.31 -2.15
N MET A 139 11.15 -8.56 -2.34
CA MET A 139 10.76 -7.46 -1.45
C MET A 139 10.29 -7.98 -0.09
#